data_AF-A0A7S2QZI6-F1
#
_entry.id   AF-A0A7S2QZI6-F1
#
_cell.length_a   1.000
_cell.length_b   1.000
_cell.length_c   1.000
_cell.angle_alpha   90.00
_cell.angle_beta   90.00
_cell.angle_gamma   90.00
#
_symmetry.space_group_name_H-M   'P 1'
#
loop_
_entity.id
_entity.type
_entity.pdbx_description
1 polymer ?
#
loop_
_entity_poly.entity_id
_entity_poly.type
_entity_poly.pdbx_seq_one_letter_code
_entity_poly.pdbx_strand_id
1 'polypeptide(L)'
;YYCVANADFMLNDENSEHFPEILRERRRFFKEKQKAQDFWIVANPAFLDAMPDVKAKIRQPCVAVVTTDRVWNDFVKLRMDRVYKGGVEGAARDILKSSAPIDPAAFKAPKNWTAPYNKYAAGWWDVFTPGGDF
;
A
#
# COMPACT_ATOMS: atom_id res chain seq x y z
N TYR A 1 0.85 1.86 12.46
CA TYR A 1 1.14 0.49 12.01
C TYR A 1 1.37 0.48 10.52
N TYR A 2 2.14 -0.48 10.01
CA TYR A 2 2.34 -0.63 8.57
C TYR A 2 2.52 -2.08 8.14
N CYS A 3 2.16 -2.35 6.89
CA CYS A 3 2.60 -3.50 6.12
C CYS A 3 3.32 -2.99 4.88
N VAL A 4 4.56 -3.44 4.65
CA VAL A 4 5.40 -2.99 3.54
C VAL A 4 5.89 -4.18 2.72
N ALA A 5 5.94 -4.00 1.41
CA ALA A 5 6.58 -4.95 0.51
C ALA A 5 7.14 -4.25 -0.73
N ASN A 6 7.74 -5.03 -1.62
CA ASN A 6 8.10 -4.57 -2.95
C ASN A 6 6.87 -4.05 -3.70
N ALA A 7 7.05 -2.95 -4.44
CA ALA A 7 5.94 -2.26 -5.09
C ALA A 7 5.29 -3.10 -6.21
N ASP A 8 6.06 -3.90 -6.95
CA ASP A 8 5.52 -4.79 -8.00
C ASP A 8 4.57 -5.82 -7.38
N PHE A 9 5.01 -6.47 -6.29
CA PHE A 9 4.18 -7.41 -5.55
C PHE A 9 2.88 -6.78 -4.99
N MET A 10 2.96 -5.62 -4.34
CA MET A 10 1.80 -5.05 -3.66
C MET A 10 0.84 -4.32 -4.60
N LEU A 11 1.32 -3.76 -5.72
CA LEU A 11 0.53 -2.89 -6.59
C LEU A 11 0.16 -3.49 -7.95
N ASN A 12 0.89 -4.51 -8.41
CA ASN A 12 0.79 -5.00 -9.79
C ASN A 12 0.70 -6.53 -9.92
N ASP A 13 1.20 -7.32 -8.96
CA ASP A 13 1.13 -8.79 -9.02
C ASP A 13 -0.33 -9.28 -9.02
N GLU A 14 -0.65 -10.24 -9.88
CA GLU A 14 -2.00 -10.82 -10.02
C GLU A 14 -2.53 -11.38 -8.70
N ASN A 15 -1.66 -11.92 -7.84
CA ASN A 15 -2.06 -12.42 -6.52
C ASN A 15 -2.55 -11.29 -5.60
N SER A 16 -2.18 -10.05 -5.87
CA SER A 16 -2.53 -8.85 -5.10
C SER A 16 -3.63 -8.01 -5.76
N GLU A 17 -4.17 -8.43 -6.92
CA GLU A 17 -5.19 -7.70 -7.70
C GLU A 17 -6.51 -7.46 -6.94
N HIS A 18 -6.75 -8.22 -5.88
CA HIS A 18 -7.90 -8.06 -4.99
C HIS A 18 -7.75 -6.86 -4.03
N PHE A 19 -6.52 -6.39 -3.81
CA PHE A 19 -6.20 -5.39 -2.79
C PHE A 19 -6.76 -3.98 -3.07
N PRO A 20 -6.74 -3.47 -4.33
CA PRO A 20 -7.41 -2.21 -4.68
C PRO A 20 -8.87 -2.16 -4.23
N GLU A 21 -9.60 -3.27 -4.41
CA GLU A 21 -11.01 -3.33 -4.08
C GLU A 21 -11.26 -3.34 -2.58
N ILE A 22 -10.42 -4.04 -1.81
CA ILE A 22 -10.43 -3.95 -0.34
C ILE A 22 -10.27 -2.50 0.13
N LEU A 23 -9.37 -1.73 -0.49
CA LEU A 23 -9.13 -0.34 -0.12
C LEU A 23 -10.27 0.58 -0.54
N ARG A 24 -10.84 0.39 -1.74
CA ARG A 24 -12.02 1.14 -2.19
C ARG A 24 -13.20 0.93 -1.26
N GLU A 25 -13.53 -0.31 -0.96
CA GLU A 25 -14.67 -0.61 -0.10
C GLU A 25 -14.44 -0.18 1.35
N ARG A 26 -13.20 -0.27 1.85
CA ARG A 26 -12.87 0.34 3.14
C ARG A 26 -13.08 1.85 3.12
N ARG A 27 -12.61 2.57 2.09
CA ARG A 27 -12.81 4.03 2.00
C ARG A 27 -14.30 4.39 1.91
N ARG A 28 -15.08 3.64 1.12
CA ARG A 28 -16.53 3.80 1.02
C ARG A 28 -17.21 3.59 2.36
N PHE A 29 -16.88 2.52 3.09
CA PHE A 29 -17.38 2.27 4.43
C PHE A 29 -17.09 3.45 5.38
N PHE A 30 -15.91 4.04 5.31
CA PHE A 30 -15.56 5.20 6.14
C PHE A 30 -16.43 6.41 5.79
N LYS A 31 -16.64 6.69 4.51
CA LYS A 31 -17.53 7.77 4.04
C LYS A 31 -18.97 7.55 4.49
N GLU A 32 -19.52 6.36 4.28
CA GLU A 32 -20.89 6.00 4.66
C GLU A 32 -21.12 6.05 6.17
N LYS A 33 -20.08 5.76 6.97
CA LYS A 33 -20.11 5.83 8.44
C LYS A 33 -19.64 7.17 9.01
N GLN A 34 -19.37 8.16 8.17
CA GLN A 34 -18.84 9.48 8.59
C GLN A 34 -17.58 9.35 9.48
N LYS A 35 -16.75 8.36 9.19
CA LYS A 35 -15.47 8.13 9.88
C LYS A 35 -14.34 8.82 9.12
N ALA A 36 -13.44 9.45 9.87
CA ALA A 36 -12.21 9.98 9.30
C ALA A 36 -11.33 8.83 8.79
N GLN A 37 -10.80 8.95 7.57
CA GLN A 37 -9.87 7.99 6.99
C GLN A 37 -8.62 7.87 7.86
N ASP A 38 -8.20 6.62 8.08
CA ASP A 38 -7.09 6.29 8.97
C ASP A 38 -6.06 5.35 8.31
N PHE A 39 -6.07 5.27 6.98
CA PHE A 39 -5.18 4.42 6.21
C PHE A 39 -4.74 5.09 4.90
N TRP A 40 -3.52 4.79 4.46
CA TRP A 40 -2.91 5.36 3.25
C TRP A 40 -1.93 4.39 2.60
N ILE A 41 -1.68 4.58 1.30
CA ILE A 41 -0.55 4.01 0.59
C ILE A 41 0.61 5.02 0.60
N VAL A 42 1.79 4.60 1.03
CA VAL A 42 3.00 5.42 1.06
C VAL A 42 4.08 4.75 0.20
N ALA A 43 4.37 5.36 -0.94
CA ALA A 43 5.49 4.97 -1.80
C ALA A 43 6.83 5.29 -1.11
N ASN A 44 7.80 4.37 -1.22
CA ASN A 44 9.16 4.50 -0.68
C ASN A 44 9.18 5.26 0.67
N PRO A 45 8.53 4.73 1.72
CA PRO A 45 8.26 5.46 2.95
C PRO A 45 9.56 5.91 3.63
N ALA A 46 9.68 7.21 3.89
CA ALA A 46 10.90 7.81 4.43
C ALA A 46 11.28 7.26 5.81
N PHE A 47 10.29 6.83 6.62
CA PHE A 47 10.56 6.27 7.95
C PHE A 47 11.38 4.96 7.91
N LEU A 48 11.45 4.25 6.78
CA LEU A 48 12.28 3.05 6.66
C LEU A 48 13.77 3.34 6.67
N ASP A 49 14.19 4.58 6.43
CA ASP A 49 15.60 4.98 6.54
C ASP A 49 16.12 4.85 7.98
N ALA A 50 15.22 4.97 8.97
CA ALA A 50 15.51 4.71 10.37
C ALA A 50 15.50 3.20 10.73
N MET A 51 15.19 2.32 9.77
CA MET A 51 15.07 0.86 9.95
C MET A 51 15.87 0.09 8.88
N PRO A 52 17.21 0.24 8.83
CA PRO A 52 18.04 -0.31 7.75
C PRO A 52 17.92 -1.83 7.61
N ASP A 53 17.82 -2.56 8.73
CA ASP A 53 17.67 -4.03 8.72
C ASP A 53 16.36 -4.49 8.08
N VAL A 54 15.30 -3.69 8.23
CA VAL A 54 13.99 -3.95 7.60
C VAL A 54 14.07 -3.58 6.12
N LYS A 55 14.63 -2.41 5.81
CA LYS A 55 14.78 -1.92 4.43
C LYS A 55 15.60 -2.90 3.58
N ALA A 56 16.66 -3.49 4.12
CA ALA A 56 17.49 -4.47 3.43
C ALA A 56 16.75 -5.78 3.07
N LYS A 57 15.70 -6.14 3.82
CA LYS A 57 14.87 -7.33 3.55
C LYS A 57 13.83 -7.10 2.45
N ILE A 58 13.58 -5.85 2.07
CA ILE A 58 12.52 -5.47 1.15
C ILE A 58 13.16 -5.03 -0.17
N ARG A 59 12.85 -5.75 -1.25
CA ARG A 59 13.27 -5.36 -2.60
C ARG A 59 12.67 -3.99 -2.96
N GLN A 60 13.53 -3.07 -3.40
CA GLN A 60 13.15 -1.72 -3.83
C GLN A 60 12.75 -1.69 -5.33
N PRO A 61 11.90 -0.75 -5.76
CA PRO A 61 11.16 0.20 -4.93
C PRO A 61 10.11 -0.52 -4.07
N CYS A 62 9.75 0.09 -2.94
CA CYS A 62 8.81 -0.49 -2.00
C CYS A 62 7.63 0.44 -1.71
N VAL A 63 6.57 -0.14 -1.17
CA VAL A 63 5.36 0.58 -0.81
C VAL A 63 4.82 0.02 0.50
N ALA A 64 4.35 0.92 1.35
CA ALA A 64 3.71 0.56 2.60
C ALA A 64 2.24 0.97 2.60
N VAL A 65 1.41 0.10 3.16
CA VAL A 65 0.08 0.47 3.62
C VAL A 65 0.22 0.83 5.09
N VAL A 66 -0.10 2.07 5.42
CA VAL A 66 0.02 2.63 6.77
C VAL A 66 -1.37 2.84 7.33
N THR A 67 -1.56 2.50 8.61
CA THR A 67 -2.82 2.72 9.32
C THR A 67 -2.62 2.93 10.82
N THR A 68 -3.55 3.60 11.48
CA THR A 68 -3.64 3.62 12.95
C THR A 68 -4.42 2.43 13.52
N ASP A 69 -5.14 1.68 12.69
CA ASP A 69 -5.92 0.50 13.07
C ASP A 69 -5.04 -0.77 13.08
N ARG A 70 -4.69 -1.23 14.29
CA ARG A 70 -3.88 -2.44 14.48
C ARG A 70 -4.55 -3.70 13.90
N VAL A 71 -5.85 -3.85 14.14
CA VAL A 71 -6.59 -5.05 13.75
C VAL A 71 -6.64 -5.14 12.23
N TRP A 72 -6.88 -4.02 11.56
CA TRP A 72 -6.85 -3.99 10.11
C TRP A 72 -5.44 -4.21 9.54
N ASN A 73 -4.40 -3.70 10.20
CA ASN A 73 -3.02 -4.01 9.80
C ASN A 73 -2.68 -5.52 9.92
N ASP A 74 -3.19 -6.19 10.96
CA ASP A 74 -3.05 -7.65 11.12
C ASP A 74 -3.80 -8.39 10.00
N PHE A 75 -4.99 -7.93 9.63
CA PHE A 75 -5.72 -8.43 8.47
C PHE A 75 -4.92 -8.28 7.16
N VAL A 76 -4.32 -7.10 6.91
CA VAL A 76 -3.50 -6.88 5.70
C VAL A 76 -2.31 -7.84 5.67
N LYS A 77 -1.62 -8.05 6.81
CA LYS A 77 -0.54 -9.03 6.91
C LYS A 77 -1.01 -10.44 6.56
N LEU A 78 -2.13 -10.90 7.10
CA LEU A 78 -2.66 -12.24 6.81
C LEU A 78 -3.13 -12.37 5.36
N ARG A 79 -3.74 -11.33 4.79
CA ARG A 79 -4.28 -11.36 3.43
C ARG A 79 -3.21 -11.35 2.36
N MET A 80 -2.15 -10.58 2.57
CA MET A 80 -1.06 -10.43 1.61
C MET A 80 0.08 -11.42 1.82
N ASP A 81 0.23 -11.95 3.05
CA ASP A 81 1.24 -12.92 3.49
C ASP A 81 2.70 -12.48 3.32
N ARG A 82 3.15 -12.23 2.09
CA ARG A 82 4.52 -11.84 1.69
C ARG A 82 4.85 -10.35 1.95
N VAL A 83 4.35 -9.80 3.06
CA VAL A 83 4.62 -8.43 3.51
C VAL A 83 5.35 -8.43 4.86
N TYR A 84 6.21 -7.43 5.07
CA TYR A 84 6.78 -7.15 6.38
C TYR A 84 5.81 -6.28 7.19
N LYS A 85 5.44 -6.74 8.39
CA LYS A 85 4.54 -6.02 9.30
C LYS A 85 5.35 -5.32 10.39
N GLY A 86 5.05 -4.06 10.67
CA GLY A 86 5.71 -3.31 11.74
C GLY A 86 4.87 -2.18 12.33
N GLY A 87 5.47 -1.47 13.27
CA GLY A 87 4.94 -0.28 13.92
C GLY A 87 6.00 0.81 13.97
N VAL A 88 5.56 2.06 13.92
CA VAL A 88 6.39 3.25 14.09
C VAL A 88 5.55 4.30 14.79
N GLU A 89 6.15 5.01 15.73
CA GLU A 89 5.55 6.14 16.43
C GLU A 89 6.11 7.45 15.87
N GLY A 90 5.28 8.49 15.82
CA GLY A 90 5.66 9.78 15.26
C GLY A 90 4.47 10.56 14.73
N ALA A 91 4.73 11.76 14.22
CA ALA A 91 3.68 12.57 13.62
C ALA A 91 3.26 12.00 12.26
N ALA A 92 1.96 12.08 11.96
CA ALA A 92 1.42 11.57 10.69
C ALA A 92 2.15 12.15 9.47
N ARG A 93 2.49 13.44 9.48
CA ARG A 93 3.24 14.09 8.39
C ARG A 93 4.59 13.44 8.09
N ASP A 94 5.25 12.88 9.11
CA ASP A 94 6.58 12.29 8.98
C ASP A 94 6.48 10.81 8.57
N ILE A 95 5.51 10.09 9.15
CA ILE A 95 5.23 8.69 8.81
C ILE A 95 4.67 8.54 7.40
N LEU A 96 3.83 9.48 6.96
CA LEU A 96 3.20 9.46 5.64
C LEU A 96 4.08 10.07 4.54
N LYS A 97 5.30 10.50 4.87
CA LYS A 97 6.23 11.10 3.92
C LYS A 97 6.77 10.03 2.96
N SER A 98 6.51 10.24 1.67
CA SER A 98 7.16 9.50 0.58
C SER A 98 8.51 10.11 0.24
N SER A 99 9.53 9.27 0.01
CA SER A 99 10.83 9.71 -0.49
C SER A 99 10.88 9.83 -2.02
N ALA A 100 10.06 9.04 -2.72
CA ALA A 100 9.92 9.06 -4.16
C ALA A 100 8.60 8.39 -4.58
N PRO A 101 7.90 8.89 -5.62
CA PRO A 101 6.72 8.20 -6.15
C PRO A 101 7.09 6.86 -6.78
N ILE A 102 6.09 5.99 -6.96
CA ILE A 102 6.22 4.80 -7.82
C ILE A 102 5.85 5.22 -9.22
N ASP A 103 6.77 5.06 -10.17
CA ASP A 103 6.46 5.27 -11.58
C ASP A 103 5.45 4.21 -12.06
N PRO A 104 4.26 4.60 -12.55
CA PRO A 104 3.27 3.66 -13.07
C PRO A 104 3.80 2.82 -14.25
N ALA A 105 4.77 3.32 -15.01
CA ALA A 105 5.40 2.58 -16.10
C ALA A 105 6.48 1.58 -15.63
N ALA A 106 6.80 1.55 -14.33
CA ALA A 106 7.81 0.64 -13.78
C ALA A 106 7.40 -0.83 -13.84
N PHE A 107 6.11 -1.13 -13.97
CA PHE A 107 5.58 -2.48 -13.95
C PHE A 107 5.22 -2.97 -15.35
N LYS A 108 5.73 -4.15 -15.70
CA LYS A 108 5.38 -4.78 -16.97
C LYS A 108 3.99 -5.40 -16.85
N ALA A 109 3.17 -5.19 -17.88
CA ALA A 109 1.92 -5.93 -18.00
C ALA A 109 2.21 -7.44 -18.07
N PRO A 110 1.39 -8.28 -17.43
CA PRO A 110 1.54 -9.72 -17.52
C PRO A 110 1.36 -10.16 -18.98
N LYS A 111 2.23 -11.08 -19.43
CA LYS A 111 2.20 -11.58 -20.80
C LYS A 111 0.90 -12.35 -21.10
N ASN A 112 0.42 -13.09 -20.11
CA ASN A 112 -0.82 -13.86 -20.18
C ASN A 112 -1.71 -13.40 -19.02
N TRP A 113 -2.81 -12.71 -19.32
CA TRP A 113 -3.80 -12.32 -18.33
C TRP A 113 -4.96 -13.31 -18.37
N THR A 114 -5.23 -13.96 -17.24
CA THR A 114 -6.20 -15.06 -17.16
C THR A 114 -7.47 -14.73 -16.41
N ALA A 115 -7.52 -13.59 -15.71
CA ALA A 115 -8.71 -13.17 -14.98
C ALA A 115 -9.84 -12.75 -15.95
N PRO A 116 -11.12 -12.99 -15.58
CA PRO A 116 -12.28 -12.67 -16.43
C PRO A 116 -12.63 -11.17 -16.45
N TYR A 117 -11.79 -10.32 -15.85
CA TYR A 117 -11.95 -8.87 -15.75
C TYR A 117 -10.65 -8.18 -16.15
N ASN A 118 -10.72 -6.92 -16.57
CA ASN A 118 -9.52 -6.15 -16.89
C ASN A 118 -8.66 -5.93 -15.66
N LYS A 119 -7.34 -5.99 -15.85
CA LYS A 119 -6.38 -5.57 -14.84
C LYS A 119 -6.56 -4.09 -14.49
N TYR A 120 -6.35 -3.72 -13.22
CA TYR A 120 -6.28 -2.32 -12.82
C TYR A 120 -5.17 -1.60 -13.56
N ALA A 121 -5.49 -0.40 -14.04
CA ALA A 121 -4.50 0.47 -14.65
C ALA A 121 -3.42 0.84 -13.62
N ALA A 122 -2.17 0.94 -14.08
CA ALA A 122 -1.09 1.43 -13.24
C ALA A 122 -1.41 2.86 -12.75
N GLY A 123 -1.04 3.17 -11.50
CA GLY A 123 -1.41 4.42 -10.83
C GLY A 123 -2.74 4.35 -10.06
N TRP A 124 -3.44 3.21 -10.04
CA TRP A 124 -4.69 3.06 -9.27
C TRP A 124 -4.53 3.42 -7.78
N TRP A 125 -3.31 3.31 -7.25
CA TRP A 125 -2.98 3.56 -5.84
C TRP A 125 -2.90 5.05 -5.49
N ASP A 126 -2.79 5.94 -6.47
CA ASP A 126 -2.54 7.37 -6.23
C ASP A 126 -3.67 8.02 -5.42
N VAL A 127 -4.91 7.58 -5.64
CA VAL A 127 -6.08 8.04 -4.85
C VAL A 127 -5.96 7.71 -3.36
N PHE A 128 -5.15 6.71 -2.98
CA PHE A 128 -4.93 6.31 -1.59
C PHE A 128 -3.67 6.91 -0.97
N THR A 129 -2.90 7.69 -1.72
CA THR A 129 -1.78 8.44 -1.16
C THR A 129 -2.27 9.56 -0.24
N PRO A 130 -1.44 10.05 0.70
CA PRO A 130 -1.77 11.21 1.51
C PRO A 130 -2.11 12.42 0.61
N GLY A 131 -3.32 12.95 0.74
CA GLY A 131 -3.82 14.03 -0.13
C GLY A 131 -4.41 13.57 -1.46
N GLY A 132 -4.54 12.25 -1.69
CA GLY A 132 -5.22 11.70 -2.84
C GLY A 132 -6.73 11.90 -2.79
N ASP A 133 -7.26 12.62 -3.78
CA ASP A 133 -8.69 12.83 -3.95
C ASP A 133 -9.34 11.65 -4.70
N PHE A 134 -10.62 11.41 -4.42
CA PHE A 134 -11.47 10.42 -5.08
C PHE A 134 -12.71 11.09 -5.64
#